data_AF-L5K9X0-F1
#
_entry.id   AF-L5K9X0-F1
#
_cell.length_a   1.000
_cell.length_b   1.000
_cell.length_c   1.000
_cell.angle_alpha   90.00
_cell.angle_beta   90.00
_cell.angle_gamma   90.00
#
_symmetry.space_group_name_H-M   'P 1'
#
loop_
_entity.id
_entity.type
_entity.pdbx_description
1 polymer ?
#
loop_
_entity_poly.entity_id
_entity_poly.type
_entity_poly.pdbx_seq_one_letter_code
_entity_poly.pdbx_strand_id
1 'polypeptide(L)'
;MDVGCRGARLLAAVLVLGLCAPAGAEKPSPCQCSRTSPQTRKNCGFPGITSDQCFKAGCCFDSSVVGVPWCFDPLPKQESEECVMEVSARRDCGYPGISPQECASRKCCFSDVIPQVPWCFFPLPVQGTVTVDEPWTRRALGGGATQRVLSCTRGPDATPGQGPSTPGGCCRTRVYRWRAAVL
;
A
#
# COMPACT_ATOMS: atom_id res chain seq x y z
N MET A 1 7.84 0.89 35.86
CA MET A 1 8.83 1.49 36.79
C MET A 1 9.15 2.86 36.26
N ASP A 2 8.77 3.85 37.05
CA ASP A 2 8.96 5.29 36.87
C ASP A 2 10.40 5.65 36.50
N VAL A 3 10.61 6.41 35.42
CA VAL A 3 11.87 7.13 35.19
C VAL A 3 11.62 8.58 35.60
N GLY A 4 11.78 8.83 36.90
CA GLY A 4 11.76 10.17 37.47
C GLY A 4 13.03 10.95 37.14
N CYS A 5 12.88 12.05 36.41
CA CYS A 5 13.94 13.06 36.25
C CYS A 5 14.10 13.85 37.57
N ARG A 6 15.04 13.44 38.43
CA ARG A 6 15.53 14.27 39.54
C ARG A 6 17.00 14.61 39.33
N GLY A 7 17.26 15.92 39.21
CA GLY A 7 18.49 16.50 39.74
C GLY A 7 19.59 16.83 38.74
N ALA A 8 19.44 17.95 38.05
CA ALA A 8 20.56 18.88 37.91
C ALA A 8 19.97 20.29 37.94
N ARG A 9 20.15 20.93 39.09
CA ARG A 9 19.58 22.22 39.43
C ARG A 9 20.24 23.33 38.61
N LEU A 10 19.38 24.24 38.13
CA LEU A 10 19.65 25.67 37.99
C LEU A 10 20.76 26.09 36.99
N LEU A 11 20.60 25.89 35.68
CA LEU A 11 21.31 26.75 34.68
C LEU A 11 20.68 26.84 33.25
N ALA A 12 19.46 26.37 32.98
CA ALA A 12 18.96 26.36 31.58
C ALA A 12 17.45 26.67 31.42
N ALA A 13 17.00 27.82 31.93
CA ALA A 13 15.57 28.20 31.92
C ALA A 13 15.04 28.79 30.58
N VAL A 14 15.75 28.70 29.44
CA VAL A 14 15.31 29.36 28.17
C VAL A 14 15.40 28.48 26.91
N LEU A 15 15.80 27.19 26.97
CA LEU A 15 16.02 26.38 25.75
C LEU A 15 15.22 25.07 25.64
N VAL A 16 14.09 24.94 26.35
CA VAL A 16 13.22 23.75 26.28
C VAL A 16 11.73 24.12 26.20
N LEU A 17 11.34 24.92 25.21
CA LEU A 17 9.93 25.14 24.83
C LEU A 17 9.67 24.82 23.35
N GLY A 18 10.50 23.99 22.71
CA GLY A 18 10.55 23.94 21.25
C GLY A 18 10.78 22.61 20.57
N LEU A 19 10.42 21.45 21.14
CA LEU A 19 10.62 20.15 20.46
C LEU A 19 9.55 19.08 20.72
N CYS A 20 8.29 19.48 20.91
CA CYS A 20 7.16 18.59 20.62
C CYS A 20 6.45 19.10 19.37
N ALA A 21 7.00 18.80 18.20
CA ALA A 21 6.19 18.83 16.98
C ALA A 21 5.21 17.64 17.08
N PRO A 22 3.89 17.84 17.04
CA PRO A 22 2.99 16.73 16.82
C PRO A 22 3.37 16.12 15.48
N ALA A 23 3.70 14.83 15.46
CA ALA A 23 3.91 14.10 14.23
C ALA A 23 2.60 14.22 13.43
N GLY A 24 2.60 15.10 12.42
CA GLY A 24 1.50 15.19 11.48
C GLY A 24 1.31 13.82 10.84
N ALA A 25 0.06 13.38 10.72
CA ALA A 25 -0.23 12.10 10.11
C ALA A 25 0.21 12.14 8.62
N GLU A 26 1.11 11.24 8.23
CA GLU A 26 1.60 11.13 6.86
C GLU A 26 0.48 10.55 5.98
N LYS A 27 0.29 11.11 4.78
CA LYS A 27 -0.69 10.59 3.82
C LYS A 27 -0.30 9.16 3.40
N PRO A 28 -1.21 8.16 3.49
CA PRO A 28 -0.89 6.79 3.10
C PRO A 28 -0.53 6.65 1.62
N SER A 29 0.28 5.65 1.31
CA SER A 29 0.59 5.30 -0.07
C SER A 29 -0.60 4.64 -0.78
N PRO A 30 -0.66 4.65 -2.12
CA PRO A 30 -1.81 4.10 -2.81
C PRO A 30 -2.03 2.61 -2.60
N CYS A 31 -0.97 1.82 -2.40
CA CYS A 31 -1.10 0.40 -2.10
C CYS A 31 -1.68 0.14 -0.71
N GLN A 32 -1.43 1.04 0.25
CA GLN A 32 -2.03 0.94 1.58
C GLN A 32 -3.55 1.14 1.57
N CYS A 33 -4.09 1.89 0.61
CA CYS A 33 -5.53 2.13 0.48
C CYS A 33 -6.23 1.14 -0.45
N SER A 34 -5.67 0.93 -1.65
CA SER A 34 -6.34 0.19 -2.72
C SER A 34 -6.29 -1.34 -2.57
N ARG A 35 -5.39 -1.87 -1.74
CA ARG A 35 -5.29 -3.32 -1.48
C ARG A 35 -6.09 -3.78 -0.26
N THR A 36 -6.86 -2.89 0.38
CA THR A 36 -7.75 -3.21 1.49
C THR A 36 -9.12 -3.62 0.97
N SER A 37 -9.59 -4.82 1.33
CA SER A 37 -10.96 -5.24 1.04
C SER A 37 -12.00 -4.33 1.73
N PRO A 38 -13.09 -3.94 1.06
CA PRO A 38 -14.15 -3.13 1.68
C PRO A 38 -14.69 -3.70 3.00
N GLN A 39 -14.79 -5.03 3.09
CA GLN A 39 -15.35 -5.73 4.26
C GLN A 39 -14.40 -5.78 5.47
N THR A 40 -13.11 -5.52 5.26
CA THR A 40 -12.10 -5.54 6.32
C THR A 40 -11.69 -4.14 6.77
N ARG A 41 -12.26 -3.09 6.16
CA ARG A 41 -12.01 -1.69 6.51
C ARG A 41 -12.36 -1.42 7.96
N LYS A 42 -11.43 -0.81 8.68
CA LYS A 42 -11.65 -0.27 10.03
C LYS A 42 -11.85 1.23 9.92
N ASN A 43 -12.92 1.75 10.52
CA ASN A 43 -13.23 3.16 10.45
C ASN A 43 -12.11 4.00 11.06
N CYS A 44 -11.61 4.97 10.28
CA CYS A 44 -10.74 6.02 10.75
C CYS A 44 -11.47 7.35 10.54
N GLY A 45 -11.65 8.15 11.58
CA GLY A 45 -12.33 9.45 11.46
C GLY A 45 -13.82 9.44 11.84
N PHE A 46 -14.46 10.58 11.65
CA PHE A 46 -15.82 10.87 12.15
C PHE A 46 -16.88 10.77 11.04
N PRO A 47 -18.17 10.57 11.38
CA PRO A 47 -19.25 10.55 10.39
C PRO A 47 -19.33 11.85 9.59
N GLY A 48 -19.43 11.76 8.26
CA GLY A 48 -19.46 12.94 7.39
C GLY A 48 -18.10 13.58 7.11
N ILE A 49 -16.99 12.93 7.50
CA ILE A 49 -15.63 13.38 7.16
C ILE A 49 -15.45 13.50 5.64
N THR A 50 -14.83 14.59 5.21
CA THR A 50 -14.48 14.80 3.79
C THR A 50 -13.25 13.98 3.40
N SER A 51 -13.09 13.71 2.10
CA SER A 51 -11.91 13.02 1.55
C SER A 51 -10.59 13.68 2.02
N ASP A 52 -10.50 15.00 1.94
CA ASP A 52 -9.28 15.72 2.31
C ASP A 52 -8.97 15.64 3.81
N GLN A 53 -10.00 15.73 4.66
CA GLN A 53 -9.83 15.55 6.11
C GLN A 53 -9.38 14.13 6.44
N CYS A 54 -9.93 13.12 5.75
CA CYS A 54 -9.53 11.73 5.92
C CYS A 54 -8.04 11.51 5.59
N PHE A 55 -7.58 11.98 4.42
CA PHE A 55 -6.17 11.84 4.05
C PHE A 55 -5.23 12.67 4.93
N LYS A 56 -5.65 13.86 5.38
CA LYS A 56 -4.88 14.66 6.35
C LYS A 56 -4.80 14.01 7.73
N ALA A 57 -5.76 13.17 8.09
CA ALA A 57 -5.71 12.34 9.28
C ALA A 57 -4.81 11.10 9.11
N GLY A 58 -4.16 10.92 7.96
CA GLY A 58 -3.32 9.76 7.66
C GLY A 58 -4.11 8.51 7.30
N CYS A 59 -5.34 8.66 6.82
CA CYS A 59 -6.24 7.56 6.51
C CYS A 59 -6.60 7.50 5.03
N CYS A 60 -7.21 6.39 4.64
CA CYS A 60 -7.63 6.12 3.28
C CYS A 60 -9.11 6.49 3.10
N PHE A 61 -9.43 7.14 1.99
CA PHE A 61 -10.82 7.47 1.64
C PHE A 61 -11.29 6.73 0.38
N ASP A 62 -12.44 6.08 0.45
CA ASP A 62 -13.16 5.50 -0.70
C ASP A 62 -14.67 5.37 -0.42
N SER A 63 -15.47 6.16 -1.13
CA SER A 63 -16.93 6.18 -1.06
C SER A 63 -17.64 5.31 -2.10
N SER A 64 -16.91 4.55 -2.91
CA SER A 64 -17.49 3.76 -4.02
C SER A 64 -18.31 2.55 -3.56
N VAL A 65 -18.17 2.12 -2.30
CA VAL A 65 -18.88 0.98 -1.71
C VAL A 65 -19.74 1.47 -0.55
N VAL A 66 -21.04 1.16 -0.61
CA VAL A 66 -21.99 1.48 0.47
C VAL A 66 -21.95 0.43 1.58
N GLY A 67 -22.38 0.81 2.79
CA GLY A 67 -22.45 -0.11 3.93
C GLY A 67 -21.11 -0.47 4.58
N VAL A 68 -20.03 0.22 4.20
CA VAL A 68 -18.67 0.07 4.78
C VAL A 68 -18.10 1.45 5.14
N PRO A 69 -17.08 1.54 6.01
CA PRO A 69 -16.42 2.81 6.30
C PRO A 69 -15.80 3.43 5.05
N TRP A 70 -16.11 4.71 4.80
CA TRP A 70 -15.53 5.47 3.68
C TRP A 70 -14.17 6.05 4.01
N CYS A 71 -13.95 6.47 5.27
CA CYS A 71 -12.62 6.77 5.77
C CYS A 71 -12.14 5.61 6.66
N PHE A 72 -11.00 5.04 6.34
CA PHE A 72 -10.53 3.80 6.94
C PHE A 72 -9.03 3.74 7.15
N ASP A 73 -8.60 2.91 8.10
CA ASP A 73 -7.20 2.69 8.41
C ASP A 73 -6.44 2.15 7.18
N PRO A 74 -5.25 2.70 6.87
CA PRO A 74 -4.39 2.15 5.83
C PRO A 74 -3.84 0.77 6.23
N LEU A 75 -3.43 -0.03 5.24
CA LEU A 75 -2.59 -1.19 5.52
C LEU A 75 -1.26 -0.74 6.15
N PRO A 76 -0.60 -1.59 6.97
CA PRO A 76 0.70 -1.24 7.55
C PRO A 76 1.72 -0.89 6.47
N LYS A 77 2.44 0.23 6.67
CA LYS A 77 3.59 0.62 5.85
C LYS A 77 4.64 -0.49 5.87
N GLN A 78 5.25 -0.74 4.72
CA GLN A 78 6.30 -1.73 4.52
C GLN A 78 7.51 -1.08 3.85
N GLU A 79 8.64 -1.78 3.84
CA GLU A 79 9.87 -1.33 3.17
C GLU A 79 9.65 -1.09 1.66
N SER A 80 8.73 -1.81 1.03
CA SER A 80 8.36 -1.61 -0.37
C SER A 80 6.84 -1.70 -0.59
N GLU A 81 6.35 -0.97 -1.59
CA GLU A 81 4.94 -1.01 -2.02
C GLU A 81 4.52 -2.41 -2.48
N GLU A 82 5.47 -3.23 -2.93
CA GLU A 82 5.24 -4.62 -3.32
C GLU A 82 4.86 -5.50 -2.12
N CYS A 83 5.33 -5.15 -0.92
CA CYS A 83 5.04 -5.88 0.31
C CYS A 83 3.76 -5.43 1.02
N VAL A 84 3.15 -4.33 0.60
CA VAL A 84 1.91 -3.81 1.21
C VAL A 84 0.72 -4.67 0.79
N MET A 85 0.15 -5.46 1.70
CA MET A 85 -1.02 -6.29 1.44
C MET A 85 -1.76 -6.66 2.73
N GLU A 86 -3.00 -7.14 2.58
CA GLU A 86 -3.72 -7.76 3.68
C GLU A 86 -3.03 -9.04 4.16
N VAL A 87 -3.16 -9.31 5.46
CA VAL A 87 -2.58 -10.49 6.10
C VAL A 87 -3.12 -11.78 5.48
N SER A 88 -4.42 -11.80 5.18
CA SER A 88 -5.10 -12.92 4.51
C SER A 88 -4.60 -13.16 3.08
N ALA A 89 -3.97 -12.17 2.45
CA ALA A 89 -3.39 -12.30 1.11
C ALA A 89 -1.93 -12.80 1.13
N ARG A 90 -1.29 -12.88 2.30
CA ARG A 90 0.09 -13.36 2.44
C ARG A 90 0.17 -14.82 2.01
N ARG A 91 0.96 -15.07 0.97
CA ARG A 91 1.31 -16.42 0.54
C ARG A 91 2.72 -16.73 1.03
N ASP A 92 2.85 -17.83 1.76
CA ASP A 92 4.13 -18.25 2.34
C ASP A 92 5.22 -18.39 1.27
N CYS A 93 6.35 -17.74 1.52
CA CYS A 93 7.58 -17.79 0.74
C CYS A 93 8.77 -18.23 1.62
N GLY A 94 8.50 -18.73 2.82
CA GLY A 94 9.51 -19.03 3.83
C GLY A 94 9.46 -20.45 4.32
N TYR A 95 9.84 -20.57 5.59
CA TYR A 95 9.65 -21.72 6.46
C TYR A 95 9.69 -21.21 7.92
N PRO A 96 9.20 -21.97 8.92
CA PRO A 96 9.23 -21.54 10.31
C PRO A 96 10.64 -21.23 10.81
N GLY A 97 10.85 -20.05 11.38
CA GLY A 97 12.15 -19.61 11.89
C GLY A 97 13.12 -19.04 10.84
N ILE A 98 12.68 -18.82 9.60
CA ILE A 98 13.48 -18.12 8.58
C ILE A 98 13.90 -16.73 9.06
N SER A 99 15.17 -16.36 8.84
CA SER A 99 15.67 -15.02 9.18
C SER A 99 15.15 -13.96 8.19
N PRO A 100 15.03 -12.68 8.61
CA PRO A 100 14.68 -11.59 7.70
C PRO A 100 15.62 -11.52 6.48
N GLN A 101 16.92 -11.73 6.69
CA GLN A 101 17.95 -11.65 5.65
C GLN A 101 17.79 -12.78 4.63
N GLU A 102 17.49 -13.99 5.09
CA GLU A 102 17.25 -15.12 4.19
C GLU A 102 15.91 -15.00 3.44
N CYS A 103 14.87 -14.46 4.07
CA CYS A 103 13.64 -14.14 3.36
C CYS A 103 13.89 -13.11 2.23
N ALA A 104 14.68 -12.07 2.52
CA ALA A 104 15.05 -11.06 1.54
C ALA A 104 15.92 -11.62 0.40
N SER A 105 16.84 -12.56 0.69
CA SER A 105 17.65 -13.22 -0.35
C SER A 105 16.80 -14.07 -1.30
N ARG A 106 15.68 -14.62 -0.80
CA ARG A 106 14.63 -15.29 -1.59
C ARG A 106 13.72 -14.32 -2.35
N LYS A 107 14.01 -13.02 -2.36
CA LYS A 107 13.24 -11.95 -3.00
C LYS A 107 11.80 -11.87 -2.50
N CYS A 108 11.62 -12.10 -1.20
CA CYS A 108 10.34 -12.06 -0.52
C CYS A 108 10.27 -10.98 0.57
N CYS A 109 9.05 -10.70 1.00
CA CYS A 109 8.73 -9.72 2.02
C CYS A 109 8.76 -10.36 3.40
N PHE A 110 9.32 -9.67 4.40
CA PHE A 110 9.36 -10.14 5.78
C PHE A 110 8.57 -9.23 6.71
N SER A 111 7.67 -9.79 7.54
CA SER A 111 6.96 -9.08 8.60
C SER A 111 6.49 -10.06 9.68
N ASP A 112 7.07 -9.95 10.86
CA ASP A 112 6.85 -10.79 12.06
C ASP A 112 5.88 -10.17 13.08
N VAL A 113 5.32 -9.00 12.77
CA VAL A 113 4.41 -8.25 13.64
C VAL A 113 3.16 -9.04 14.04
N ILE A 114 2.71 -9.96 13.18
CA ILE A 114 1.47 -10.72 13.38
C ILE A 114 1.82 -12.19 13.59
N PRO A 115 1.39 -12.81 14.70
CA PRO A 115 1.62 -14.22 14.95
C PRO A 115 0.72 -15.11 14.07
N GLN A 116 1.07 -16.39 13.95
CA GLN A 116 0.27 -17.41 13.26
C GLN A 116 -0.02 -17.15 11.77
N VAL A 117 0.78 -16.30 11.12
CA VAL A 117 0.71 -16.02 9.69
C VAL A 117 2.11 -16.13 9.08
N PRO A 118 2.23 -16.33 7.75
CA PRO A 118 3.54 -16.35 7.12
C PRO A 118 4.28 -15.03 7.37
N TRP A 119 5.44 -15.12 8.03
CA TRP A 119 6.32 -13.98 8.25
C TRP A 119 7.12 -13.64 6.99
N CYS A 120 7.52 -14.66 6.22
CA CYS A 120 8.09 -14.48 4.90
C CYS A 120 7.04 -14.78 3.84
N PHE A 121 6.69 -13.81 3.01
CA PHE A 121 5.62 -13.93 2.03
C PHE A 121 5.99 -13.33 0.68
N PHE A 122 5.35 -13.81 -0.38
CA PHE A 122 5.58 -13.32 -1.73
C PHE A 122 5.14 -11.85 -1.89
N PRO A 123 5.92 -11.01 -2.60
CA PRO A 123 5.51 -9.66 -2.96
C PRO A 123 4.34 -9.67 -3.96
N LEU A 124 3.58 -8.59 -3.99
CA LEU A 124 2.60 -8.30 -5.03
C LEU A 124 3.16 -7.24 -5.99
N PRO A 125 3.15 -7.49 -7.31
CA PRO A 125 3.70 -6.54 -8.27
C PRO A 125 3.00 -5.19 -8.19
N VAL A 126 3.80 -4.13 -8.32
CA VAL A 126 3.35 -2.73 -8.48
C VAL A 126 3.73 -2.26 -9.89
N GLN A 127 2.98 -1.35 -10.49
CA GLN A 127 3.38 -0.81 -11.80
C GLN A 127 4.64 0.06 -11.63
N GLY A 128 5.73 -0.34 -12.30
CA GLY A 128 7.02 0.35 -12.28
C GLY A 128 8.24 -0.57 -12.20
N THR A 129 8.05 -1.82 -11.76
CA THR A 129 9.13 -2.81 -11.56
C THR A 129 8.97 -4.02 -12.49
N VAL A 130 8.61 -3.80 -13.76
CA VAL A 130 9.00 -4.79 -14.78
C VAL A 130 10.49 -4.59 -14.97
N THR A 131 11.30 -5.37 -14.25
CA THR A 131 12.68 -5.63 -14.65
C THR A 131 12.60 -6.10 -16.10
N VAL A 132 13.08 -5.27 -17.02
CA VAL A 132 13.18 -5.54 -18.47
C VAL A 132 14.25 -6.60 -18.77
N ASP A 133 14.65 -7.37 -17.77
CA ASP A 133 15.79 -8.27 -17.81
C ASP A 133 15.32 -9.72 -18.04
N GLU A 134 14.64 -9.96 -19.17
CA GLU A 134 14.68 -11.26 -19.83
C GLU A 134 14.47 -11.06 -21.35
N PRO A 135 15.52 -11.27 -22.17
CA PRO A 135 15.48 -10.95 -23.59
C PRO A 135 14.77 -12.06 -24.37
N TRP A 136 13.46 -11.93 -24.58
CA TRP A 136 12.82 -12.70 -25.66
C TRP A 136 13.19 -12.09 -27.01
N THR A 137 14.34 -12.54 -27.51
CA THR A 137 14.80 -12.44 -28.90
C THR A 137 13.66 -12.60 -29.89
N ARG A 138 13.64 -11.67 -30.86
CA ARG A 138 12.90 -11.73 -32.13
C ARG A 138 12.69 -13.17 -32.64
N ARG A 139 11.44 -13.61 -32.69
CA ARG A 139 10.89 -14.32 -33.85
C ARG A 139 9.58 -13.68 -34.27
N ALA A 140 9.67 -12.90 -35.35
CA ALA A 140 8.52 -12.59 -36.17
C ALA A 140 8.09 -13.88 -36.89
N LEU A 141 6.95 -14.45 -36.50
CA LEU A 141 6.08 -15.23 -37.38
C LEU A 141 4.64 -14.93 -36.94
N GLY A 142 3.81 -14.54 -37.91
CA GLY A 142 2.56 -13.81 -37.71
C GLY A 142 1.52 -14.48 -36.80
N GLY A 143 0.72 -13.64 -36.14
CA GLY A 143 -0.48 -14.03 -35.42
C GLY A 143 -0.74 -13.21 -34.15
N GLY A 144 -1.52 -12.13 -34.27
CA GLY A 144 -2.22 -11.45 -33.17
C GLY A 144 -1.35 -10.64 -32.19
N ALA A 145 -1.38 -9.31 -32.30
CA ALA A 145 -0.82 -8.43 -31.29
C ALA A 145 -1.62 -8.56 -29.97
N THR A 146 -1.05 -9.23 -28.95
CA THR A 146 -1.54 -9.13 -27.57
C THR A 146 -1.03 -7.81 -26.98
N GLN A 147 -1.81 -6.75 -27.14
CA GLN A 147 -1.49 -5.49 -26.49
C GLN A 147 -1.78 -5.62 -24.98
N ARG A 148 -0.77 -5.38 -24.13
CA ARG A 148 -0.96 -5.15 -22.70
C ARG A 148 -1.71 -3.82 -22.55
N VAL A 149 -3.04 -3.88 -22.50
CA VAL A 149 -3.85 -2.70 -22.17
C VAL A 149 -3.82 -2.53 -20.66
N LEU A 150 -3.29 -1.38 -20.23
CA LEU A 150 -3.29 -0.92 -18.85
C LEU A 150 -4.72 -0.60 -18.43
N SER A 151 -5.42 -1.53 -17.80
CA SER A 151 -6.65 -1.20 -17.08
C SER A 151 -6.29 -0.88 -15.62
N CYS A 152 -5.78 0.34 -15.37
CA CYS A 152 -6.04 0.96 -14.08
C CYS A 152 -7.54 1.27 -14.11
N THR A 153 -8.35 0.55 -13.33
CA THR A 153 -9.69 1.05 -13.05
C THR A 153 -9.47 2.38 -12.36
N ARG A 154 -9.62 3.48 -13.10
CA ARG A 154 -10.00 4.75 -12.49
C ARG A 154 -11.18 4.40 -11.59
N GLY A 155 -11.11 4.79 -10.32
CA GLY A 155 -12.33 4.86 -9.52
C GLY A 155 -13.39 5.64 -10.31
N PRO A 156 -14.68 5.38 -10.08
CA PRO A 156 -15.77 6.00 -10.85
C PRO A 156 -15.79 7.56 -10.81
N ASP A 157 -14.95 8.20 -9.99
CA ASP A 157 -14.93 9.66 -9.76
C ASP A 157 -13.85 10.44 -10.53
N ALA A 158 -13.47 10.01 -11.74
CA ALA A 158 -12.61 10.82 -12.61
C ALA A 158 -13.44 11.91 -13.32
N THR A 159 -13.85 12.95 -12.59
CA THR A 159 -14.43 14.17 -13.16
C THR A 159 -13.34 14.96 -13.92
N PRO A 160 -13.59 15.44 -15.16
CA PRO A 160 -12.64 16.31 -15.85
C PRO A 160 -12.47 17.62 -15.08
N GLY A 161 -11.26 17.93 -14.62
CA GLY A 161 -10.92 19.24 -14.03
C GLY A 161 -10.74 19.28 -12.51
N GLN A 162 -10.89 18.17 -11.79
CA GLN A 162 -10.46 18.05 -10.39
C GLN A 162 -9.21 17.18 -10.33
N GLY A 163 -8.13 17.69 -9.72
CA GLY A 163 -6.93 16.89 -9.46
C GLY A 163 -7.29 15.63 -8.65
N PRO A 164 -6.50 14.54 -8.73
CA PRO A 164 -6.87 13.25 -8.16
C PRO A 164 -6.96 13.36 -6.63
N SER A 165 -8.19 13.44 -6.12
CA SER A 165 -8.51 13.39 -4.68
C SER A 165 -8.26 12.01 -4.08
N THR A 166 -8.07 10.98 -4.91
CA THR A 166 -7.60 9.64 -4.53
C THR A 166 -6.12 9.46 -4.93
N PRO A 167 -5.23 8.94 -4.05
CA PRO A 167 -3.96 8.41 -4.50
C PRO A 167 -4.23 7.33 -5.56
N GLY A 168 -3.70 7.49 -6.78
CA GLY A 168 -3.95 6.57 -7.88
C GLY A 168 -3.69 5.12 -7.47
N GLY A 169 -4.69 4.26 -7.56
CA GLY A 169 -4.65 2.91 -6.98
C GLY A 169 -3.41 2.10 -7.39
N CYS A 170 -3.06 1.13 -6.55
CA CYS A 170 -1.96 0.20 -6.79
C CYS A 170 -2.33 -0.70 -7.98
N CYS A 171 -2.00 -0.25 -9.20
CA CYS A 171 -2.55 -0.86 -10.40
C CYS A 171 -2.04 -2.31 -10.56
N ARG A 172 -2.96 -3.27 -10.60
CA ARG A 172 -2.68 -4.68 -10.96
C ARG A 172 -2.63 -4.82 -12.48
N THR A 173 -1.68 -5.57 -13.02
CA THR A 173 -1.77 -6.07 -14.42
C THR A 173 -2.85 -7.14 -14.52
N ARG A 174 -3.91 -6.89 -15.28
CA ARG A 174 -4.82 -7.93 -15.77
C ARG A 174 -4.43 -8.27 -17.22
N VAL A 175 -4.08 -9.52 -17.48
CA VAL A 175 -3.87 -10.01 -18.84
C VAL A 175 -5.24 -10.37 -19.42
N TYR A 176 -5.74 -9.59 -20.37
CA TYR A 176 -6.93 -9.95 -21.14
C TYR A 176 -6.51 -10.63 -22.44
N ARG A 177 -7.14 -11.77 -22.75
CA ARG A 177 -6.93 -12.51 -24.00
C ARG A 177 -8.14 -12.26 -24.90
N TRP A 178 -8.03 -11.34 -25.85
CA TRP A 178 -9.07 -11.13 -26.86
C TRP A 178 -8.88 -12.17 -27.98
N ARG A 179 -9.95 -12.91 -28.34
CA ARG A 179 -10.00 -13.63 -29.61
C ARG A 179 -10.33 -12.61 -30.68
N ALA A 180 -9.45 -12.41 -31.66
CA ALA A 180 -9.77 -11.61 -32.84
C ALA A 180 -10.94 -12.27 -33.58
N ALA A 181 -11.99 -11.51 -33.86
CA ALA A 181 -12.99 -11.92 -34.83
C ALA A 181 -12.35 -11.80 -36.22
N VAL A 182 -12.24 -12.92 -36.92
CA VAL A 182 -11.84 -12.96 -38.33
C VAL A 182 -13.05 -12.47 -39.13
N LEU A 183 -12.89 -11.35 -39.84
CA LEU A 183 -13.84 -10.86 -40.84
C LEU A 183 -13.63 -11.59 -42.16
#